data_AF-A0ABC9F6C5-F1
#
_entry.id   AF-A0ABC9F6C5-F1
#
_cell.length_a   1.000
_cell.length_b   1.000
_cell.length_c   1.000
_cell.angle_alpha   90.00
_cell.angle_beta   90.00
_cell.angle_gamma   90.00
#
_symmetry.space_group_name_H-M   'P 1'
#
loop_
_entity.id
_entity.type
_entity.pdbx_description
1 polymer ?
#
loop_
_entity_poly.entity_id
_entity_poly.type
_entity_poly.pdbx_seq_one_letter_code
_entity_poly.pdbx_strand_id
1 'polypeptide(L)'
;MHENSRETYSTAKEGVQTNYYGTKHVTEALLPLLQSSSDGRIVNVSSFFGLLRYLRSEELKQELDDADDLTEERLDELLDTFLKDFDSGKPALDARGWPGELASYKVAKAALNAYSRITARRHPGLRINCAHPGYVKTDMTRNSGLLTPEEGATHVVKVALLPAGGPTGVFFAMGKEASHYRSDCYPGIEIVVHRTHLEGTISNPPNTRIAVVTGGNKGIGLEVCRQLAGAGITVVLTARDETRGTAAVEKLRDEAGLSDVIFHQLEITDASSIARLVEFLKERFGKLDILVNNAAIGGVEHVDDPSFGPKPVGEQFNGMDWQQRIRWMYKNSRETYSTAKEGLWTNYYGTKHVTEALLPLLQSSSDGRIVNVSSGFGLLRYFRSEELKQELNDADNLTEERLDELLDTFLKDFEAGALDARGWPGELASYKVAKAAVNAYSRIMAKRHPGLRINCTHPGYVKTDMTRNSGLLTPEEGATHVVKVALLPAGGPTGAFFAMGKEASFV
;
A
#
# COMPACT_ATOMS: atom_id res chain seq x y z
N MET A 1 15.51 17.35 -15.46
CA MET A 1 16.86 17.60 -16.00
C MET A 1 17.02 16.75 -17.26
N HIS A 2 17.69 17.25 -18.30
CA HIS A 2 17.84 16.53 -19.58
C HIS A 2 18.50 15.15 -19.41
N GLU A 3 18.01 14.15 -20.14
CA GLU A 3 18.64 12.85 -20.43
C GLU A 3 20.00 12.93 -21.16
N ASN A 4 20.70 14.09 -21.18
CA ASN A 4 21.86 14.28 -22.07
C ASN A 4 23.04 15.12 -21.55
N SER A 5 23.16 15.40 -20.25
CA SER A 5 24.41 15.93 -19.68
C SER A 5 25.06 14.89 -18.77
N ARG A 6 26.08 14.18 -19.27
CA ARG A 6 26.91 13.30 -18.43
C ARG A 6 27.75 14.15 -17.47
N GLU A 7 27.70 13.84 -16.18
CA GLU A 7 28.58 14.43 -15.17
C GLU A 7 30.05 14.10 -15.49
N THR A 8 30.94 15.09 -15.34
CA THR A 8 32.40 14.89 -15.40
C THR A 8 32.96 14.68 -13.99
N TYR A 9 34.17 14.11 -13.86
CA TYR A 9 34.83 13.97 -12.56
C TYR A 9 34.97 15.31 -11.84
N SER A 10 35.34 16.39 -12.56
CA SER A 10 35.47 17.72 -11.98
C SER A 10 34.15 18.21 -11.38
N THR A 11 33.04 18.07 -12.13
CA THR A 11 31.70 18.48 -11.65
C THR A 11 31.20 17.57 -10.53
N ALA A 12 31.55 16.28 -10.54
CA ALA A 12 31.19 15.34 -9.48
C ALA A 12 31.94 15.67 -8.17
N LYS A 13 33.24 15.94 -8.26
CA LYS A 13 34.08 16.37 -7.14
C LYS A 13 33.57 17.68 -6.56
N GLU A 14 33.29 18.68 -7.39
CA GLU A 14 32.68 19.94 -6.94
C GLU A 14 31.33 19.70 -6.25
N GLY A 15 30.48 18.84 -6.81
CA GLY A 15 29.20 18.44 -6.22
C GLY A 15 29.35 17.89 -4.79
N VAL A 16 30.30 16.97 -4.56
CA VAL A 16 30.60 16.41 -3.23
C VAL A 16 31.19 17.46 -2.30
N GLN A 17 32.13 18.28 -2.79
CA GLN A 17 32.77 19.33 -2.00
C GLN A 17 31.75 20.36 -1.50
N THR A 18 30.82 20.80 -2.34
CA THR A 18 29.82 21.79 -1.95
C THR A 18 28.71 21.19 -1.09
N ASN A 19 28.15 20.04 -1.48
CA ASN A 19 26.93 19.52 -0.85
C ASN A 19 27.16 18.70 0.42
N TYR A 20 28.38 18.22 0.64
CA TYR A 20 28.75 17.49 1.85
C TYR A 20 29.84 18.23 2.64
N TYR A 21 31.07 18.32 2.12
CA TYR A 21 32.20 18.86 2.89
C TYR A 21 31.99 20.32 3.29
N GLY A 22 31.44 21.15 2.40
CA GLY A 22 31.11 22.54 2.72
C GLY A 22 30.10 22.66 3.87
N THR A 23 29.07 21.82 3.88
CA THR A 23 28.09 21.79 4.98
C THR A 23 28.70 21.24 6.27
N LYS A 24 29.51 20.18 6.18
CA LYS A 24 30.27 19.60 7.32
C LYS A 24 31.17 20.66 7.98
N HIS A 25 32.04 21.31 7.21
CA HIS A 25 32.98 22.30 7.74
C HIS A 25 32.28 23.50 8.40
N VAL A 26 31.20 24.01 7.80
CA VAL A 26 30.42 25.10 8.42
C VAL A 26 29.76 24.63 9.72
N THR A 27 29.21 23.42 9.73
CA THR A 27 28.60 22.82 10.92
C THR A 27 29.61 22.72 12.05
N GLU A 28 30.79 22.14 11.78
CA GLU A 28 31.87 21.97 12.75
C GLU A 28 32.39 23.31 13.29
N ALA A 29 32.59 24.30 12.41
CA ALA A 29 33.10 25.61 12.79
C ALA A 29 32.14 26.37 13.72
N LEU A 30 30.82 26.22 13.53
CA LEU A 30 29.80 26.90 14.32
C LEU A 30 29.32 26.10 15.54
N LEU A 31 29.69 24.82 15.63
CA LEU A 31 29.21 23.90 16.64
C LEU A 31 29.45 24.38 18.09
N PRO A 32 30.61 24.94 18.48
CA PRO A 32 30.82 25.42 19.86
C PRO A 32 29.87 26.56 20.25
N LEU A 33 29.53 27.42 19.30
CA LEU A 33 28.58 28.52 19.52
C LEU A 33 27.16 27.98 19.68
N LEU A 34 26.78 27.01 18.84
CA LEU A 34 25.48 26.36 18.90
C LEU A 34 25.27 25.58 20.21
N GLN A 35 26.32 24.94 20.72
CA GLN A 35 26.30 24.23 22.01
C GLN A 35 26.10 25.18 23.21
N SER A 36 26.49 26.45 23.07
CA SER A 36 26.29 27.47 24.10
C SER A 36 24.86 28.02 24.12
N SER A 37 24.05 27.73 23.09
CA SER A 37 22.64 28.09 23.05
C SER A 37 21.81 27.14 23.92
N SER A 38 20.85 27.69 24.67
CA SER A 38 19.88 26.87 25.43
C SER A 38 18.96 26.05 24.53
N ASP A 39 18.91 26.36 23.23
CA ASP A 39 18.07 25.68 22.27
C ASP A 39 18.73 25.60 20.87
N GLY A 40 20.00 25.18 20.81
CA GLY A 40 20.77 25.12 19.55
C GLY A 40 20.14 24.19 18.49
N ARG A 41 20.16 24.63 17.23
CA ARG A 41 19.55 23.96 16.07
C ARG A 41 20.48 23.94 14.87
N ILE A 42 20.52 22.80 14.17
CA ILE A 42 21.13 22.66 12.84
C ILE A 42 20.10 22.03 11.90
N VAL A 43 19.86 22.68 10.76
CA VAL A 43 19.01 22.13 9.69
C VAL A 43 19.82 22.04 8.41
N ASN A 44 20.23 20.83 8.07
CA ASN A 44 20.98 20.55 6.86
C ASN A 44 20.02 20.41 5.68
N VAL A 45 20.12 21.30 4.69
CA VAL A 45 19.26 21.27 3.51
C VAL A 45 19.67 20.11 2.61
N SER A 46 18.85 19.07 2.64
CA SER A 46 19.04 17.84 1.89
C SER A 46 18.10 17.77 0.69
N SER A 47 17.94 16.59 0.09
CA SER A 47 17.15 16.37 -1.10
C SER A 47 16.42 15.04 -1.07
N PHE A 48 15.34 14.95 -1.85
CA PHE A 48 14.72 13.68 -2.22
C PHE A 48 15.77 12.68 -2.76
N PHE A 49 16.76 13.16 -3.49
CA PHE A 49 17.84 12.34 -4.03
C PHE A 49 18.86 11.85 -3.00
N GLY A 50 18.81 12.33 -1.75
CA GLY A 50 19.66 11.83 -0.66
C GLY A 50 19.14 10.56 0.01
N LEU A 51 18.07 9.97 -0.50
CA LEU A 51 17.49 8.76 0.06
C LEU A 51 18.24 7.51 -0.41
N LEU A 52 18.44 6.57 0.52
CA LEU A 52 19.21 5.35 0.29
C LEU A 52 18.67 4.49 -0.85
N ARG A 53 17.38 4.60 -1.19
CA ARG A 53 16.76 3.91 -2.35
C ARG A 53 17.48 4.18 -3.69
N TYR A 54 18.22 5.28 -3.79
CA TYR A 54 18.94 5.66 -4.99
C TYR A 54 20.32 5.01 -5.11
N LEU A 55 20.82 4.40 -4.04
CA LEU A 55 21.98 3.51 -4.09
C LEU A 55 21.51 2.15 -4.62
N ARG A 56 22.37 1.44 -5.36
CA ARG A 56 22.05 0.13 -5.93
C ARG A 56 22.58 -1.03 -5.09
N SER A 57 23.67 -0.82 -4.34
CA SER A 57 24.21 -1.82 -3.40
C SER A 57 23.42 -1.77 -2.09
N GLU A 58 22.96 -2.94 -1.62
CA GLU A 58 22.34 -3.07 -0.30
C GLU A 58 23.36 -2.91 0.83
N GLU A 59 24.61 -3.32 0.59
CA GLU A 59 25.71 -3.17 1.53
C GLU A 59 26.01 -1.68 1.80
N LEU A 60 26.09 -0.86 0.75
CA LEU A 60 26.25 0.59 0.90
C LEU A 60 25.05 1.25 1.59
N LYS A 61 23.84 0.73 1.37
CA LYS A 61 22.65 1.21 2.08
C LYS A 61 22.74 0.89 3.56
N GLN A 62 23.06 -0.36 3.90
CA GLN A 62 23.23 -0.80 5.29
C GLN A 62 24.33 -0.01 5.98
N GLU A 63 25.49 0.14 5.35
CA GLU A 63 26.62 0.88 5.91
C GLU A 63 26.30 2.36 6.15
N LEU A 64 25.59 3.00 5.20
CA LEU A 64 25.17 4.38 5.38
C LEU A 64 24.00 4.53 6.35
N ASP A 65 23.16 3.52 6.55
CA ASP A 65 22.03 3.53 7.49
C ASP A 65 22.43 3.18 8.92
N ASP A 66 23.57 2.51 9.09
CA ASP A 66 24.11 2.11 10.39
C ASP A 66 24.36 3.32 11.28
N ALA A 67 23.38 3.58 12.13
CA ALA A 67 23.40 4.76 12.97
C ALA A 67 24.10 4.56 14.31
N ASP A 68 24.59 3.34 14.58
CA ASP A 68 25.26 2.98 15.83
C ASP A 68 26.78 2.85 15.63
N ASP A 69 27.25 2.40 14.46
CA ASP A 69 28.68 2.16 14.21
C ASP A 69 29.31 3.07 13.14
N LEU A 70 28.53 3.76 12.29
CA LEU A 70 29.11 4.64 11.27
C LEU A 70 29.82 5.86 11.90
N THR A 71 31.06 6.11 11.44
CA THR A 71 31.88 7.26 11.85
C THR A 71 32.02 8.30 10.74
N GLU A 72 32.41 9.51 11.11
CA GLU A 72 32.64 10.58 10.14
C GLU A 72 33.85 10.28 9.24
N GLU A 73 34.89 9.65 9.80
CA GLU A 73 36.06 9.21 9.06
C GLU A 73 35.68 8.16 8.01
N ARG A 74 34.83 7.20 8.39
CA ARG A 74 34.36 6.17 7.46
C ARG A 74 33.48 6.77 6.35
N LEU A 75 32.68 7.76 6.69
CA LEU A 75 31.86 8.48 5.72
C LEU A 75 32.72 9.27 4.70
N ASP A 76 33.80 9.88 5.17
CA ASP A 76 34.76 10.57 4.30
C ASP A 76 35.49 9.56 3.38
N GLU A 77 35.89 8.39 3.89
CA GLU A 77 36.48 7.31 3.07
C GLU A 77 35.52 6.78 2.00
N LEU A 78 34.21 6.69 2.30
CA LEU A 78 33.19 6.29 1.34
C LEU A 78 33.05 7.30 0.20
N LEU A 79 33.13 8.59 0.51
CA LEU A 79 33.09 9.65 -0.51
C LEU A 79 34.34 9.68 -1.38
N ASP A 80 35.52 9.45 -0.79
CA ASP A 80 36.76 9.27 -1.53
C ASP A 80 36.70 8.04 -2.45
N THR A 81 36.11 6.95 -1.97
CA THR A 81 35.88 5.73 -2.76
C THR A 81 34.93 6.00 -3.92
N PHE A 82 33.81 6.69 -3.66
CA PHE A 82 32.88 7.10 -4.71
C PHE A 82 33.58 7.91 -5.80
N LEU A 83 34.37 8.92 -5.43
CA LEU A 83 35.08 9.77 -6.39
C LEU A 83 36.11 8.97 -7.22
N LYS A 84 36.82 8.01 -6.62
CA LYS A 84 37.74 7.11 -7.33
C LYS A 84 37.00 6.20 -8.32
N ASP A 85 35.88 5.62 -7.91
CA ASP A 85 35.08 4.78 -8.80
C ASP A 85 34.44 5.62 -9.93
N PHE A 86 34.05 6.86 -9.63
CA PHE A 86 33.52 7.79 -10.63
C PHE A 86 34.56 8.14 -11.70
N ASP A 87 35.80 8.42 -11.29
CA ASP A 87 36.93 8.67 -12.21
C ASP A 87 37.27 7.44 -13.06
N SER A 88 37.12 6.25 -12.48
CA SER A 88 37.30 4.95 -13.16
C SER A 88 36.18 4.63 -14.16
N GLY A 89 35.07 5.36 -14.11
CA GLY A 89 33.96 5.28 -15.05
C GLY A 89 32.85 4.30 -14.68
N LYS A 90 31.85 4.21 -15.55
CA LYS A 90 30.59 3.49 -15.32
C LYS A 90 30.76 2.03 -14.82
N PRO A 91 31.70 1.22 -15.31
CA PRO A 91 31.88 -0.15 -14.80
C PRO A 91 32.21 -0.21 -13.31
N ALA A 92 33.04 0.70 -12.80
CA ALA A 92 33.38 0.76 -11.38
C ALA A 92 32.17 1.23 -10.54
N LEU A 93 31.42 2.21 -11.06
CA LEU A 93 30.17 2.65 -10.45
C LEU A 93 29.12 1.53 -10.36
N ASP A 94 28.97 0.76 -11.44
CA ASP A 94 28.07 -0.40 -11.48
C ASP A 94 28.51 -1.51 -10.53
N ALA A 95 29.81 -1.84 -10.53
CA ALA A 95 30.35 -2.91 -9.70
C ALA A 95 30.16 -2.67 -8.20
N ARG A 96 30.30 -1.42 -7.74
CA ARG A 96 30.06 -1.06 -6.33
C ARG A 96 28.61 -0.65 -6.03
N GLY A 97 27.73 -0.64 -7.03
CA GLY A 97 26.33 -0.26 -6.84
C GLY A 97 26.12 1.22 -6.52
N TRP A 98 26.98 2.11 -6.98
CA TRP A 98 26.76 3.56 -6.94
C TRP A 98 25.59 3.97 -7.84
N PRO A 99 24.92 5.11 -7.61
CA PRO A 99 23.88 5.61 -8.51
C PRO A 99 24.40 5.89 -9.92
N GLY A 100 23.50 5.83 -10.92
CA GLY A 100 23.79 6.19 -12.30
C GLY A 100 23.71 7.71 -12.54
N GLU A 101 22.57 8.20 -13.00
CA GLU A 101 22.39 9.65 -13.25
C GLU A 101 22.37 10.47 -11.97
N LEU A 102 22.96 11.67 -12.00
CA LEU A 102 23.06 12.57 -10.85
C LEU A 102 23.78 11.92 -9.66
N ALA A 103 24.80 11.10 -9.95
CA ALA A 103 25.45 10.25 -8.95
C ALA A 103 26.08 11.09 -7.85
N SER A 104 26.81 12.15 -8.20
CA SER A 104 27.52 12.97 -7.22
C SER A 104 26.56 13.66 -6.26
N TYR A 105 25.45 14.18 -6.78
CA TYR A 105 24.42 14.83 -5.98
C TYR A 105 23.68 13.84 -5.07
N LYS A 106 23.31 12.67 -5.58
CA LYS A 106 22.66 11.60 -4.80
C LYS A 106 23.56 11.13 -3.66
N VAL A 107 24.82 10.81 -3.95
CA VAL A 107 25.78 10.34 -2.96
C VAL A 107 26.09 11.41 -1.92
N ALA A 108 26.33 12.66 -2.34
CA ALA A 108 26.61 13.75 -1.40
C ALA A 108 25.42 14.03 -0.45
N LYS A 109 24.18 13.97 -0.95
CA LYS A 109 22.98 14.16 -0.10
C LYS A 109 22.69 12.96 0.80
N ALA A 110 22.99 11.73 0.36
CA ALA A 110 22.93 10.55 1.22
C ALA A 110 23.96 10.62 2.35
N ALA A 111 25.19 11.01 2.03
CA ALA A 111 26.23 11.24 3.03
C ALA A 111 25.86 12.38 4.00
N LEU A 112 25.27 13.49 3.52
CA LEU A 112 24.81 14.56 4.39
C LEU A 112 23.73 14.10 5.39
N ASN A 113 22.85 13.19 4.96
CA ASN A 113 21.85 12.58 5.85
C ASN A 113 22.52 11.72 6.93
N ALA A 114 23.48 10.88 6.55
CA ALA A 114 24.26 10.06 7.48
C ALA A 114 25.06 10.92 8.48
N TYR A 115 25.79 11.92 7.99
CA TYR A 115 26.52 12.88 8.82
C TYR A 115 25.62 13.54 9.85
N SER A 116 24.43 14.00 9.45
CA SER A 116 23.50 14.66 10.37
C SER A 116 23.06 13.76 11.51
N ARG A 117 22.92 12.45 11.29
CA ARG A 117 22.65 11.47 12.36
C ARG A 117 23.85 11.26 13.27
N ILE A 118 25.05 11.14 12.70
CA ILE A 118 26.29 11.00 13.47
C ILE A 118 26.49 12.22 14.38
N THR A 119 26.33 13.44 13.85
CA THR A 119 26.47 14.67 14.63
C THR A 119 25.36 14.80 15.68
N ALA A 120 24.11 14.45 15.36
CA ALA A 120 23.00 14.44 16.32
C ALA A 120 23.30 13.54 17.53
N ARG A 121 23.86 12.35 17.27
CA ARG A 121 24.28 11.40 18.31
C ARG A 121 25.43 11.93 19.16
N ARG A 122 26.44 12.55 18.54
CA ARG A 122 27.60 13.14 19.24
C ARG A 122 27.24 14.36 20.08
N HIS A 123 26.14 15.03 19.76
CA HIS A 123 25.71 16.29 20.39
C HIS A 123 24.24 16.24 20.82
N PRO A 124 23.88 15.41 21.82
CA PRO A 124 22.48 15.16 22.20
C PRO A 124 21.74 16.39 22.74
N GLY A 125 22.47 17.43 23.16
CA GLY A 125 21.91 18.73 23.57
C GLY A 125 21.47 19.63 22.41
N LEU A 126 21.76 19.26 21.16
CA LEU A 126 21.35 19.99 19.96
C LEU A 126 20.23 19.24 19.23
N ARG A 127 19.42 19.96 18.47
CA ARG A 127 18.53 19.34 17.46
C ARG A 127 19.11 19.54 16.07
N ILE A 128 19.56 18.43 15.49
CA ILE A 128 20.28 18.40 14.23
C ILE A 128 19.48 17.52 13.28
N ASN A 129 18.93 18.10 12.22
CA ASN A 129 18.01 17.41 11.32
C ASN A 129 18.33 17.74 9.86
N CYS A 130 17.86 16.90 8.94
CA CYS A 130 17.88 17.18 7.51
C CYS A 130 16.52 17.65 7.02
N ALA A 131 16.48 18.53 6.02
CA ALA A 131 15.24 18.98 5.40
C ALA A 131 15.32 18.98 3.87
N HIS A 132 14.42 18.25 3.20
CA HIS A 132 14.14 18.40 1.78
C HIS A 132 13.07 19.48 1.55
N PRO A 133 13.37 20.56 0.83
CA PRO A 133 12.46 21.69 0.67
C PRO A 133 11.32 21.48 -0.35
N GLY A 134 11.31 20.36 -1.09
CA GLY A 134 10.43 20.15 -2.25
C GLY A 134 11.11 20.49 -3.59
N TYR A 135 10.38 20.39 -4.70
CA TYR A 135 10.91 20.75 -6.03
C TYR A 135 10.77 22.25 -6.27
N VAL A 136 11.80 23.02 -5.93
CA VAL A 136 11.73 24.50 -5.92
C VAL A 136 12.17 25.11 -7.26
N LYS A 137 11.48 26.15 -7.72
CA LYS A 137 11.83 26.96 -8.91
C LYS A 137 13.06 27.83 -8.61
N THR A 138 14.23 27.34 -8.97
CA THR A 138 15.51 28.04 -8.82
C THR A 138 16.38 27.82 -10.07
N ASP A 139 17.50 28.54 -10.18
CA ASP A 139 18.46 28.32 -11.26
C ASP A 139 18.98 26.87 -11.30
N MET A 140 19.16 26.24 -10.13
CA MET A 140 19.57 24.83 -10.01
C MET A 140 18.58 23.88 -10.68
N THR A 141 17.28 24.18 -10.61
CA THR A 141 16.22 23.41 -11.28
C THR A 141 15.83 24.01 -12.64
N ARG A 142 16.56 25.03 -13.12
CA ARG A 142 16.22 25.80 -14.33
C ARG A 142 14.77 26.31 -14.31
N ASN A 143 14.30 26.74 -13.13
CA ASN A 143 12.95 27.21 -12.88
C ASN A 143 11.84 26.19 -13.24
N SER A 144 12.19 24.91 -13.34
CA SER A 144 11.23 23.83 -13.62
C SER A 144 10.59 23.20 -12.37
N GLY A 145 10.88 23.77 -11.19
CA GLY A 145 10.26 23.36 -9.93
C GLY A 145 8.74 23.57 -9.90
N LEU A 146 8.09 22.91 -8.95
CA LEU A 146 6.66 23.07 -8.68
C LEU A 146 6.39 24.16 -7.62
N LEU A 147 7.31 24.32 -6.68
CA LEU A 147 7.21 25.29 -5.58
C LEU A 147 7.97 26.58 -5.87
N THR A 148 7.51 27.71 -5.34
CA THR A 148 8.31 28.95 -5.30
C THR A 148 9.43 28.86 -4.25
N PRO A 149 10.47 29.71 -4.33
CA PRO A 149 11.49 29.81 -3.29
C PRO A 149 10.92 30.01 -1.88
N GLU A 150 9.87 30.81 -1.73
CA GLU A 150 9.22 31.10 -0.46
C GLU A 150 8.53 29.86 0.12
N GLU A 151 7.81 29.10 -0.72
CA GLU A 151 7.17 27.84 -0.34
C GLU A 151 8.22 26.79 0.06
N GLY A 152 9.30 26.68 -0.70
CA GLY A 152 10.42 25.79 -0.39
C GLY A 152 11.11 26.14 0.93
N ALA A 153 11.34 27.43 1.20
CA ALA A 153 11.95 27.91 2.42
C ALA A 153 11.10 27.62 3.66
N THR A 154 9.76 27.72 3.54
CA THR A 154 8.81 27.43 4.63
C THR A 154 9.03 26.04 5.21
N HIS A 155 9.39 25.06 4.38
CA HIS A 155 9.65 23.69 4.84
C HIS A 155 10.91 23.56 5.70
N VAL A 156 11.97 24.28 5.36
CA VAL A 156 13.22 24.29 6.13
C VAL A 156 13.03 25.06 7.45
N VAL A 157 12.32 26.21 7.38
CA VAL A 157 12.00 27.03 8.56
C VAL A 157 11.15 26.25 9.56
N LYS A 158 10.17 25.46 9.12
CA LYS A 158 9.37 24.60 10.02
C LYS A 158 10.23 23.65 10.84
N VAL A 159 11.27 23.06 10.24
CA VAL A 159 12.20 22.15 10.94
C VAL A 159 13.07 22.93 11.93
N ALA A 160 13.51 24.14 11.55
CA ALA A 160 14.30 25.00 12.44
C ALA A 160 13.51 25.47 13.67
N LEU A 161 12.19 25.64 13.54
CA LEU A 161 11.29 26.12 14.58
C LEU A 161 10.60 25.00 15.38
N LEU A 162 11.06 23.76 15.28
CA LEU A 162 10.51 22.66 16.07
C LEU A 162 10.65 22.94 17.59
N PRO A 163 9.65 22.56 18.41
CA PRO A 163 9.66 22.82 19.84
C PRO A 163 10.93 22.34 20.54
N ALA A 164 11.29 23.00 21.65
CA ALA A 164 12.30 22.50 22.57
C ALA A 164 11.94 21.08 23.01
N GLY A 165 12.89 20.14 22.87
CA GLY A 165 12.60 18.71 23.06
C GLY A 165 12.20 17.95 21.79
N GLY A 166 12.09 18.62 20.64
CA GLY A 166 11.77 18.00 19.34
C GLY A 166 12.81 16.99 18.84
N PRO A 167 12.53 16.32 17.71
CA PRO A 167 13.39 15.26 17.19
C PRO A 167 14.79 15.76 16.79
N THR A 168 15.76 14.85 16.83
CA THR A 168 17.15 15.05 16.38
C THR A 168 17.61 13.80 15.63
N GLY A 169 18.48 13.94 14.64
CA GLY A 169 18.90 12.86 13.75
C GLY A 169 17.83 12.45 12.73
N VAL A 170 16.86 13.32 12.44
CA VAL A 170 15.69 13.00 11.63
C VAL A 170 15.73 13.72 10.28
N PHE A 171 15.30 13.03 9.23
CA PHE A 171 15.06 13.61 7.92
C PHE A 171 13.62 14.11 7.80
N PHE A 172 13.44 15.33 7.34
CA PHE A 172 12.15 15.95 7.05
C PHE A 172 12.02 16.17 5.56
N ALA A 173 10.84 15.96 5.02
CA ALA A 173 10.53 16.35 3.66
C ALA A 173 9.29 17.24 3.64
N MET A 174 9.41 18.34 2.89
CA MET A 174 8.49 19.48 2.89
C MET A 174 7.91 19.81 4.28
N GLY A 175 8.78 19.85 5.30
CA GLY A 175 8.43 20.24 6.66
C GLY A 175 7.69 19.20 7.51
N LYS A 176 7.53 17.96 7.04
CA LYS A 176 7.06 16.82 7.86
C LYS A 176 8.17 15.79 8.02
N GLU A 177 8.23 15.11 9.16
CA GLU A 177 9.18 14.01 9.36
C GLU A 177 8.97 12.95 8.27
N ALA A 178 10.05 12.44 7.65
CA ALA A 178 9.96 11.52 6.52
C ALA A 178 9.10 10.28 6.78
N SER A 179 9.19 9.72 7.99
CA SER A 179 8.36 8.58 8.44
C SER A 179 6.85 8.89 8.42
N HIS A 180 6.48 10.16 8.36
CA HIS A 180 5.10 10.65 8.29
C HIS A 180 4.85 11.51 7.03
N TYR A 181 5.81 11.55 6.10
CA TYR A 181 5.75 12.44 4.96
C TYR A 181 5.29 11.71 3.70
N ARG A 182 4.17 12.19 3.17
CA ARG A 182 3.71 11.93 1.80
C ARG A 182 3.72 13.24 1.02
N SER A 183 4.24 13.19 -0.21
CA SER A 183 4.46 14.37 -1.03
C SER A 183 3.35 14.59 -2.04
N ASP A 184 2.72 15.77 -2.00
CA ASP A 184 1.80 16.24 -3.04
C ASP A 184 2.55 16.68 -4.33
N CYS A 185 3.84 17.02 -4.21
CA CYS A 185 4.71 17.42 -5.33
C CYS A 185 5.39 16.24 -6.03
N TYR A 186 5.38 15.06 -5.40
CA TYR A 186 5.99 13.81 -5.89
C TYR A 186 5.02 12.65 -5.62
N PRO A 187 3.90 12.57 -6.35
CA PRO A 187 2.89 11.54 -6.11
C PRO A 187 3.47 10.14 -6.29
N GLY A 188 3.25 9.27 -5.30
CA GLY A 188 3.70 7.88 -5.32
C GLY A 188 5.13 7.63 -4.83
N ILE A 189 5.75 8.55 -4.09
CA ILE A 189 7.06 8.29 -3.47
C ILE A 189 7.06 8.46 -1.95
N GLU A 190 6.90 7.35 -1.22
CA GLU A 190 7.03 7.27 0.25
C GLU A 190 8.50 7.37 0.67
N ILE A 191 8.87 8.35 1.49
CA ILE A 191 10.24 8.56 1.97
C ILE A 191 10.47 7.74 3.25
N VAL A 192 10.90 6.49 3.09
CA VAL A 192 11.41 5.70 4.22
C VAL A 192 12.85 6.12 4.49
N VAL A 193 13.07 6.83 5.60
CA VAL A 193 14.38 6.94 6.25
C VAL A 193 14.24 6.20 7.56
N HIS A 194 14.94 5.08 7.71
CA HIS A 194 14.90 4.31 8.94
C HIS A 194 15.55 5.10 10.08
N ARG A 195 14.91 5.00 11.26
CA ARG A 195 15.20 5.76 12.47
C ARG A 195 16.40 5.14 13.20
N THR A 196 17.24 6.01 13.76
CA THR A 196 17.86 5.74 15.07
C THR A 196 16.76 5.52 16.09
N HIS A 197 16.83 4.40 16.79
CA HIS A 197 15.93 4.06 17.90
C HIS A 197 15.80 5.23 18.88
N LEU A 198 14.60 5.78 19.00
CA LEU A 198 14.13 6.47 20.20
C LEU A 198 12.72 5.95 20.49
N GLU A 199 12.63 5.22 21.59
CA GLU A 199 11.41 4.71 22.18
C GLU A 199 10.40 5.85 22.37
N GLY A 200 9.25 5.67 21.75
CA GLY A 200 8.07 6.51 21.93
C GLY A 200 6.86 5.62 21.81
N THR A 201 6.52 4.92 22.90
CA THR A 201 5.29 4.18 23.04
C THR A 201 4.11 5.12 22.84
N ILE A 202 3.43 5.05 21.70
CA ILE A 202 2.02 5.43 21.65
C ILE A 202 1.28 4.30 22.36
N SER A 203 0.83 4.55 23.57
CA SER A 203 -0.06 3.64 24.27
C SER A 203 -1.40 3.60 23.52
N ASN A 204 -1.64 2.53 22.78
CA ASN A 204 -3.03 2.18 22.44
C ASN A 204 -3.72 1.76 23.74
N PRO A 205 -4.96 2.20 24.01
CA PRO A 205 -5.71 1.67 25.14
C PRO A 205 -5.81 0.13 25.00
N PRO A 206 -5.62 -0.64 26.07
CA PRO A 206 -5.30 -2.07 26.04
C PRO A 206 -6.41 -3.02 25.51
N ASN A 207 -7.41 -2.53 24.77
CA ASN A 207 -8.56 -3.33 24.31
C ASN A 207 -9.16 -2.95 22.94
N THR A 208 -8.56 -2.05 22.15
CA THR A 208 -9.13 -1.71 20.83
C THR A 208 -8.91 -2.85 19.82
N ARG A 209 -9.98 -3.25 19.12
CA ARG A 209 -9.87 -4.22 18.02
C ARG A 209 -9.20 -3.59 16.80
N ILE A 210 -8.40 -4.37 16.09
CA ILE A 210 -7.70 -3.95 14.87
C ILE A 210 -8.30 -4.64 13.65
N ALA A 211 -8.62 -3.87 12.61
CA ALA A 211 -9.11 -4.38 11.35
C ALA A 211 -8.19 -4.02 10.17
N VAL A 212 -8.01 -4.94 9.23
CA VAL A 212 -7.39 -4.68 7.92
C VAL A 212 -8.48 -4.79 6.86
N VAL A 213 -8.57 -3.80 5.96
CA VAL A 213 -9.51 -3.82 4.82
C VAL A 213 -8.73 -3.68 3.53
N THR A 214 -8.75 -4.72 2.70
CA THR A 214 -8.06 -4.69 1.40
C THR A 214 -8.84 -3.89 0.36
N GLY A 215 -8.17 -3.05 -0.42
CA GLY A 215 -8.84 -2.21 -1.44
C GLY A 215 -9.77 -1.15 -0.81
N GLY A 216 -9.36 -0.56 0.30
CA GLY A 216 -10.13 0.39 1.09
C GLY A 216 -10.13 1.83 0.58
N ASN A 217 -9.47 2.15 -0.54
CA ASN A 217 -9.36 3.54 -1.01
C ASN A 217 -10.62 4.08 -1.73
N LYS A 218 -11.59 3.23 -2.07
CA LYS A 218 -12.84 3.64 -2.74
C LYS A 218 -13.95 2.61 -2.59
N GLY A 219 -15.16 2.95 -3.05
CA GLY A 219 -16.28 2.02 -3.17
C GLY A 219 -16.66 1.38 -1.83
N ILE A 220 -16.98 0.08 -1.87
CA ILE A 220 -17.39 -0.68 -0.67
C ILE A 220 -16.28 -0.68 0.39
N GLY A 221 -15.02 -0.90 -0.01
CA GLY A 221 -13.90 -0.96 0.94
C GLY A 221 -13.74 0.32 1.76
N LEU A 222 -13.87 1.50 1.15
CA LEU A 222 -13.80 2.77 1.86
C LEU A 222 -14.92 2.92 2.89
N GLU A 223 -16.13 2.53 2.52
CA GLU A 223 -17.29 2.58 3.40
C GLU A 223 -17.22 1.54 4.52
N VAL A 224 -16.61 0.38 4.27
CA VAL A 224 -16.28 -0.60 5.33
C VAL A 224 -15.29 0.01 6.32
N CYS A 225 -14.23 0.67 5.85
CA CYS A 225 -13.29 1.37 6.73
C CYS A 225 -14.01 2.42 7.59
N ARG A 226 -14.84 3.26 6.97
CA ARG A 226 -15.62 4.30 7.67
C ARG A 226 -16.50 3.71 8.77
N GLN A 227 -17.26 2.66 8.46
CA GLN A 227 -18.22 2.07 9.39
C GLN A 227 -17.54 1.27 10.51
N LEU A 228 -16.43 0.56 10.23
CA LEU A 228 -15.65 -0.11 11.28
C LEU A 228 -14.99 0.91 12.23
N ALA A 229 -14.39 1.97 11.69
CA ALA A 229 -13.80 3.03 12.51
C ALA A 229 -14.85 3.79 13.32
N GLY A 230 -16.02 4.07 12.75
CA GLY A 230 -17.17 4.62 13.47
C GLY A 230 -17.71 3.71 14.59
N ALA A 231 -17.38 2.41 14.56
CA ALA A 231 -17.68 1.45 15.63
C ALA A 231 -16.53 1.34 16.66
N GLY A 232 -15.54 2.23 16.63
CA GLY A 232 -14.43 2.28 17.58
C GLY A 232 -13.33 1.24 17.32
N ILE A 233 -13.23 0.73 16.09
CA ILE A 233 -12.18 -0.22 15.68
C ILE A 233 -11.05 0.57 15.02
N THR A 234 -9.79 0.27 15.36
CA THR A 234 -8.66 0.82 14.62
C THR A 234 -8.58 0.12 13.26
N VAL A 235 -8.65 0.88 12.18
CA VAL A 235 -8.69 0.34 10.82
C VAL A 235 -7.39 0.64 10.08
N VAL A 236 -6.73 -0.40 9.61
CA VAL A 236 -5.68 -0.33 8.59
C VAL A 236 -6.34 -0.42 7.21
N LEU A 237 -6.55 0.75 6.61
CA LEU A 237 -7.04 0.90 5.25
C LEU A 237 -5.90 0.61 4.29
N THR A 238 -6.06 -0.37 3.40
CA THR A 238 -5.01 -0.67 2.41
C THR A 238 -5.44 -0.44 0.98
N ALA A 239 -4.48 -0.05 0.15
CA ALA A 239 -4.67 0.10 -1.28
C ALA A 239 -3.35 -0.09 -2.03
N ARG A 240 -3.44 -0.51 -3.29
CA ARG A 240 -2.27 -0.65 -4.16
C ARG A 240 -1.61 0.70 -4.49
N ASP A 241 -2.43 1.74 -4.59
CA ASP A 241 -2.04 3.11 -4.94
C ASP A 241 -1.98 3.96 -3.66
N GLU A 242 -0.77 4.37 -3.28
CA GLU A 242 -0.50 5.14 -2.06
C GLU A 242 -1.21 6.49 -2.05
N THR A 243 -1.25 7.18 -3.19
CA THR A 243 -1.88 8.50 -3.31
C THR A 243 -3.37 8.39 -3.02
N ARG A 244 -4.07 7.44 -3.67
CA ARG A 244 -5.50 7.22 -3.46
C ARG A 244 -5.79 6.72 -2.04
N GLY A 245 -4.93 5.87 -1.50
CA GLY A 245 -5.11 5.35 -0.14
C GLY A 245 -4.91 6.42 0.94
N THR A 246 -3.93 7.31 0.77
CA THR A 246 -3.69 8.45 1.66
C THR A 246 -4.86 9.41 1.62
N ALA A 247 -5.28 9.82 0.41
CA ALA A 247 -6.41 10.72 0.24
C ALA A 247 -7.70 10.13 0.83
N ALA A 248 -7.89 8.81 0.75
CA ALA A 248 -9.01 8.14 1.38
C ALA A 248 -8.98 8.24 2.92
N VAL A 249 -7.83 8.07 3.56
CA VAL A 249 -7.69 8.25 5.02
C VAL A 249 -7.90 9.71 5.43
N GLU A 250 -7.33 10.66 4.69
CA GLU A 250 -7.53 12.09 4.94
C GLU A 250 -9.00 12.47 4.82
N LYS A 251 -9.69 11.96 3.80
CA LYS A 251 -11.13 12.14 3.64
C LYS A 251 -11.91 11.63 4.87
N LEU A 252 -11.61 10.44 5.34
CA LEU A 252 -12.28 9.88 6.52
C LEU A 252 -12.00 10.68 7.80
N ARG A 253 -10.78 11.18 7.96
CA ARG A 253 -10.39 12.05 9.08
C ARG A 253 -11.12 13.39 9.02
N ASP A 254 -11.07 14.06 7.87
CA ASP A 254 -11.50 15.46 7.72
C ASP A 254 -13.02 15.59 7.59
N GLU A 255 -13.68 14.68 6.87
CA GLU A 255 -15.13 14.73 6.65
C GLU A 255 -15.93 13.98 7.72
N ALA A 256 -15.38 12.90 8.28
CA ALA A 256 -16.09 12.04 9.24
C ALA A 256 -15.51 12.06 10.66
N GLY A 257 -14.42 12.79 10.90
CA GLY A 257 -13.79 12.90 12.22
C GLY A 257 -13.14 11.60 12.71
N LEU A 258 -12.84 10.65 11.80
CA LEU A 258 -12.33 9.33 12.14
C LEU A 258 -10.79 9.33 12.16
N SER A 259 -10.20 9.51 13.34
CA SER A 259 -8.73 9.53 13.52
C SER A 259 -8.08 8.14 13.59
N ASP A 260 -8.86 7.09 13.87
CA ASP A 260 -8.37 5.72 14.07
C ASP A 260 -8.26 4.92 12.76
N VAL A 261 -8.08 5.61 11.62
CA VAL A 261 -7.83 5.00 10.32
C VAL A 261 -6.40 5.28 9.89
N ILE A 262 -5.65 4.21 9.66
CA ILE A 262 -4.24 4.24 9.27
C ILE A 262 -4.13 3.67 7.86
N PHE A 263 -3.38 4.33 6.98
CA PHE A 263 -3.10 3.77 5.66
C PHE A 263 -1.84 2.90 5.70
N HIS A 264 -1.89 1.77 4.99
CA HIS A 264 -0.71 1.00 4.59
C HIS A 264 -0.84 0.54 3.12
N GLN A 265 0.23 0.62 2.34
CA GLN A 265 0.21 0.14 0.95
C GLN A 265 0.00 -1.39 0.91
N LEU A 266 -0.84 -1.87 -0.02
CA LEU A 266 -1.01 -3.31 -0.27
C LEU A 266 -1.40 -3.56 -1.73
N GLU A 267 -0.54 -4.27 -2.46
CA GLU A 267 -0.91 -5.01 -3.67
C GLU A 267 -1.06 -6.49 -3.30
N ILE A 268 -2.30 -6.99 -3.34
CA ILE A 268 -2.64 -8.33 -2.84
C ILE A 268 -2.05 -9.45 -3.69
N THR A 269 -1.57 -9.13 -4.88
CA THR A 269 -0.90 -10.08 -5.78
C THR A 269 0.63 -10.04 -5.69
N ASP A 270 1.21 -9.18 -4.84
CA ASP A 270 2.66 -9.06 -4.62
C ASP A 270 3.06 -9.55 -3.23
N ALA A 271 3.80 -10.66 -3.19
CA ALA A 271 4.28 -11.26 -1.94
C ALA A 271 5.11 -10.29 -1.09
N SER A 272 5.90 -9.40 -1.71
CA SER A 272 6.71 -8.42 -0.98
C SER A 272 5.84 -7.35 -0.33
N SER A 273 4.80 -6.90 -1.02
CA SER A 273 3.81 -5.97 -0.47
C SER A 273 3.05 -6.57 0.71
N ILE A 274 2.64 -7.84 0.60
CA ILE A 274 2.00 -8.57 1.69
C ILE A 274 2.94 -8.69 2.90
N ALA A 275 4.20 -9.07 2.69
CA ALA A 275 5.19 -9.22 3.77
C ALA A 275 5.42 -7.91 4.53
N ARG A 276 5.48 -6.76 3.84
CA ARG A 276 5.58 -5.44 4.49
C ARG A 276 4.38 -5.14 5.38
N LEU A 277 3.17 -5.49 4.95
CA LEU A 277 1.97 -5.33 5.77
C LEU A 277 2.02 -6.23 7.02
N VAL A 278 2.50 -7.47 6.89
CA VAL A 278 2.65 -8.40 8.03
C VAL A 278 3.58 -7.81 9.09
N GLU A 279 4.78 -7.38 8.71
CA GLU A 279 5.75 -6.81 9.67
C GLU A 279 5.21 -5.52 10.29
N PHE A 280 4.59 -4.63 9.51
CA PHE A 280 3.94 -3.43 10.04
C PHE A 280 2.90 -3.76 11.13
N LEU A 281 2.02 -4.73 10.88
CA LEU A 281 0.98 -5.11 11.85
C LEU A 281 1.57 -5.76 13.09
N LYS A 282 2.59 -6.59 12.92
CA LYS A 282 3.30 -7.27 14.01
C LYS A 282 4.03 -6.28 14.91
N GLU A 283 4.79 -5.34 14.35
CA GLU A 283 5.51 -4.32 15.09
C GLU A 283 4.56 -3.36 15.81
N ARG A 284 3.49 -2.94 15.13
CA ARG A 284 2.61 -1.88 15.65
C ARG A 284 1.54 -2.39 16.61
N PHE A 285 1.01 -3.59 16.37
CA PHE A 285 -0.16 -4.10 17.09
C PHE A 285 0.07 -5.48 17.73
N GLY A 286 0.99 -6.29 17.20
CA GLY A 286 1.25 -7.66 17.67
C GLY A 286 0.12 -8.66 17.41
N LYS A 287 -1.02 -8.21 16.85
CA LYS A 287 -2.20 -9.02 16.55
C LYS A 287 -3.05 -8.39 15.44
N LEU A 288 -4.00 -9.16 14.92
CA LEU A 288 -5.06 -8.70 14.03
C LEU A 288 -6.40 -9.31 14.47
N ASP A 289 -7.45 -8.50 14.63
CA ASP A 289 -8.75 -9.02 15.06
C ASP A 289 -9.70 -9.27 13.87
N ILE A 290 -9.63 -8.46 12.81
CA ILE A 290 -10.53 -8.55 11.65
C ILE A 290 -9.74 -8.37 10.35
N LEU A 291 -9.87 -9.31 9.42
CA LEU A 291 -9.45 -9.15 8.02
C LEU A 291 -10.69 -9.09 7.12
N VAL A 292 -10.83 -8.02 6.35
CA VAL A 292 -11.82 -7.93 5.27
C VAL A 292 -11.11 -7.99 3.92
N ASN A 293 -11.21 -9.15 3.27
CA ASN A 293 -10.73 -9.31 1.89
C ASN A 293 -11.78 -8.74 0.92
N ASN A 294 -11.66 -7.44 0.64
CA ASN A 294 -12.56 -6.69 -0.22
C ASN A 294 -11.99 -6.41 -1.62
N ALA A 295 -10.66 -6.30 -1.75
CA ALA A 295 -10.00 -6.01 -3.03
C ALA A 295 -10.39 -7.03 -4.11
N ALA A 296 -10.87 -6.53 -5.26
CA ALA A 296 -11.29 -7.34 -6.38
C ALA A 296 -11.35 -6.52 -7.67
N ILE A 297 -11.29 -7.21 -8.81
CA ILE A 297 -11.53 -6.67 -10.16
C ILE A 297 -12.65 -7.45 -10.86
N GLY A 298 -13.20 -6.87 -11.93
CA GLY A 298 -14.24 -7.51 -12.73
C GLY A 298 -13.76 -8.65 -13.63
N GLY A 299 -12.45 -8.72 -13.93
CA GLY A 299 -11.89 -9.73 -14.85
C GLY A 299 -12.32 -9.54 -16.31
N VAL A 300 -12.65 -8.30 -16.71
CA VAL A 300 -13.18 -7.96 -18.03
C VAL A 300 -12.53 -6.70 -18.59
N GLU A 301 -12.50 -6.61 -19.92
CA GLU A 301 -12.35 -5.37 -20.64
C GLU A 301 -13.72 -4.69 -20.77
N HIS A 302 -13.78 -3.38 -20.58
CA HIS A 302 -14.99 -2.63 -20.88
C HIS A 302 -15.03 -2.31 -22.38
N VAL A 303 -16.13 -2.67 -23.01
CA VAL A 303 -16.42 -2.32 -24.41
C VAL A 303 -17.62 -1.38 -24.42
N ASP A 304 -17.54 -0.31 -25.20
CA ASP A 304 -18.67 0.61 -25.36
C ASP A 304 -19.50 0.12 -26.54
N ASP A 305 -20.60 -0.57 -26.24
CA ASP A 305 -21.55 -1.00 -27.26
C ASP A 305 -22.34 0.22 -27.76
N PRO A 306 -22.20 0.61 -29.04
CA PRO A 306 -22.84 1.80 -29.58
C PRO A 306 -24.38 1.73 -29.58
N SER A 307 -24.96 0.53 -29.42
CA SER A 307 -26.43 0.34 -29.34
C SER A 307 -27.06 0.93 -28.08
N PHE A 308 -26.27 1.27 -27.05
CA PHE A 308 -26.79 1.90 -25.82
C PHE A 308 -26.74 3.44 -25.82
N GLY A 309 -26.07 4.04 -26.82
CA GLY A 309 -25.99 5.49 -27.04
C GLY A 309 -25.27 6.27 -25.91
N PRO A 310 -24.83 7.52 -26.18
CA PRO A 310 -24.25 8.37 -25.13
C PRO A 310 -25.37 8.93 -24.25
N LYS A 311 -25.66 8.27 -23.12
CA LYS A 311 -26.50 8.83 -22.06
C LYS A 311 -25.61 9.31 -20.90
N PRO A 312 -25.95 10.42 -20.22
CA PRO A 312 -25.26 10.83 -19.00
C PRO A 312 -25.20 9.68 -17.98
N VAL A 313 -24.05 9.50 -17.34
CA VAL A 313 -23.85 8.52 -16.26
C VAL A 313 -24.89 8.80 -15.16
N GLY A 314 -25.83 7.87 -14.96
CA GLY A 314 -26.92 7.98 -13.98
C GLY A 314 -28.33 7.91 -14.59
N GLU A 315 -28.56 8.55 -15.74
CA GLU A 315 -29.88 8.50 -16.42
C GLU A 315 -30.06 7.21 -17.23
N GLN A 316 -28.95 6.60 -17.64
CA GLN A 316 -28.92 5.39 -18.46
C GLN A 316 -29.68 4.22 -17.84
N PHE A 317 -29.71 4.12 -16.51
CA PHE A 317 -30.29 2.99 -15.79
C PHE A 317 -31.65 3.29 -15.13
N ASN A 318 -32.21 4.48 -15.36
CA ASN A 318 -33.50 4.85 -14.81
C ASN A 318 -34.61 3.91 -15.32
N GLY A 319 -35.42 3.40 -14.39
CA GLY A 319 -36.48 2.43 -14.70
C GLY A 319 -35.99 1.02 -15.04
N MET A 320 -34.67 0.77 -15.10
CA MET A 320 -34.14 -0.58 -15.33
C MET A 320 -34.07 -1.38 -14.04
N ASP A 321 -34.61 -2.59 -14.07
CA ASP A 321 -34.42 -3.59 -13.02
C ASP A 321 -32.98 -4.17 -13.02
N TRP A 322 -32.68 -5.00 -12.02
CA TRP A 322 -31.35 -5.58 -11.89
C TRP A 322 -30.97 -6.48 -13.07
N GLN A 323 -31.92 -7.23 -13.66
CA GLN A 323 -31.63 -8.13 -14.79
C GLN A 323 -31.30 -7.36 -16.06
N GLN A 324 -32.00 -6.24 -16.30
CA GLN A 324 -31.72 -5.34 -17.41
C GLN A 324 -30.32 -4.71 -17.27
N ARG A 325 -29.95 -4.28 -16.06
CA ARG A 325 -28.63 -3.69 -15.79
C ARG A 325 -27.48 -4.71 -15.88
N ILE A 326 -27.68 -5.94 -15.39
CA ILE A 326 -26.72 -7.03 -15.57
C ILE A 326 -26.56 -7.40 -17.06
N ARG A 327 -27.66 -7.51 -17.81
CA ARG A 327 -27.59 -7.74 -19.27
C ARG A 327 -26.85 -6.62 -19.99
N TRP A 328 -27.04 -5.37 -19.55
CA TRP A 328 -26.25 -4.25 -20.05
C TRP A 328 -24.75 -4.46 -19.77
N MET A 329 -24.36 -4.85 -18.54
CA MET A 329 -22.95 -5.13 -18.24
C MET A 329 -22.39 -6.24 -19.13
N TYR A 330 -23.13 -7.34 -19.34
CA TYR A 330 -22.67 -8.43 -20.21
C TYR A 330 -22.39 -7.96 -21.64
N LYS A 331 -23.24 -7.09 -22.19
CA LYS A 331 -23.04 -6.54 -23.54
C LYS A 331 -21.92 -5.49 -23.63
N ASN A 332 -21.60 -4.84 -22.51
CA ASN A 332 -20.60 -3.76 -22.41
C ASN A 332 -19.30 -4.23 -21.73
N SER A 333 -19.09 -5.55 -21.71
CA SER A 333 -17.88 -6.19 -21.21
C SER A 333 -17.46 -7.31 -22.13
N ARG A 334 -16.15 -7.51 -22.25
CA ARG A 334 -15.53 -8.61 -22.97
C ARG A 334 -14.58 -9.34 -22.02
N GLU A 335 -14.65 -10.67 -22.02
CA GLU A 335 -13.65 -11.50 -21.35
C GLU A 335 -12.63 -11.97 -22.37
N THR A 336 -11.35 -11.80 -22.04
CA THR A 336 -10.23 -12.42 -22.75
C THR A 336 -9.52 -13.37 -21.80
N TYR A 337 -8.69 -14.28 -22.32
CA TYR A 337 -7.88 -15.15 -21.46
C TYR A 337 -7.03 -14.32 -20.47
N SER A 338 -6.47 -13.19 -20.93
CA SER A 338 -5.69 -12.31 -20.08
C SER A 338 -6.51 -11.72 -18.93
N THR A 339 -7.71 -11.19 -19.21
CA THR A 339 -8.55 -10.62 -18.15
C THR A 339 -9.11 -11.69 -17.23
N ALA A 340 -9.38 -12.90 -17.75
CA ALA A 340 -9.82 -14.04 -16.95
C ALA A 340 -8.72 -14.48 -15.97
N LYS A 341 -7.48 -14.60 -16.46
CA LYS A 341 -6.30 -14.93 -15.65
C LYS A 341 -6.04 -13.87 -14.57
N GLU A 342 -6.06 -12.59 -14.94
CA GLU A 342 -5.92 -11.48 -13.98
C GLU A 342 -7.04 -11.51 -12.93
N GLY A 343 -8.29 -11.75 -13.37
CA GLY A 343 -9.46 -11.85 -12.50
C GLY A 343 -9.33 -12.94 -11.43
N LEU A 344 -8.86 -14.13 -11.80
CA LEU A 344 -8.56 -15.20 -10.83
C LEU A 344 -7.39 -14.84 -9.92
N TRP A 345 -6.31 -14.31 -10.51
CA TRP A 345 -5.10 -13.95 -9.77
C TRP A 345 -5.38 -12.94 -8.67
N THR A 346 -6.13 -11.88 -8.97
CA THR A 346 -6.51 -10.88 -7.97
C THR A 346 -7.59 -11.40 -7.02
N ASN A 347 -8.70 -11.92 -7.54
CA ASN A 347 -9.89 -12.15 -6.70
C ASN A 347 -9.77 -13.38 -5.79
N TYR A 348 -9.07 -14.42 -6.25
CA TYR A 348 -8.88 -15.67 -5.50
C TYR A 348 -7.46 -15.76 -4.91
N TYR A 349 -6.41 -15.81 -5.75
CA TYR A 349 -5.04 -16.01 -5.25
C TYR A 349 -4.58 -14.85 -4.36
N GLY A 350 -4.89 -13.61 -4.71
CA GLY A 350 -4.59 -12.47 -3.84
C GLY A 350 -5.30 -12.53 -2.48
N THR A 351 -6.57 -12.97 -2.46
CA THR A 351 -7.31 -13.23 -1.22
C THR A 351 -6.64 -14.34 -0.39
N LYS A 352 -6.25 -15.44 -1.04
CA LYS A 352 -5.57 -16.57 -0.41
C LYS A 352 -4.24 -16.14 0.21
N HIS A 353 -3.35 -15.50 -0.55
CA HIS A 353 -2.03 -15.07 -0.09
C HIS A 353 -2.09 -14.09 1.09
N VAL A 354 -2.99 -13.10 1.04
CA VAL A 354 -3.17 -12.15 2.16
C VAL A 354 -3.69 -12.88 3.41
N THR A 355 -4.64 -13.79 3.23
CA THR A 355 -5.21 -14.57 4.33
C THR A 355 -4.16 -15.44 5.00
N GLU A 356 -3.38 -16.19 4.22
CA GLU A 356 -2.30 -17.05 4.71
C GLU A 356 -1.23 -16.26 5.46
N ALA A 357 -0.79 -15.13 4.89
CA ALA A 357 0.26 -14.31 5.48
C ALA A 357 -0.17 -13.66 6.82
N LEU A 358 -1.44 -13.27 6.94
CA LEU A 358 -1.99 -12.65 8.15
C LEU A 358 -2.54 -13.65 9.17
N LEU A 359 -2.60 -14.93 8.82
CA LEU A 359 -3.18 -15.98 9.66
C LEU A 359 -2.55 -16.06 11.07
N PRO A 360 -1.22 -15.97 11.25
CA PRO A 360 -0.62 -16.01 12.59
C PRO A 360 -1.07 -14.85 13.48
N LEU A 361 -1.23 -13.64 12.91
CA LEU A 361 -1.71 -12.47 13.64
C LEU A 361 -3.21 -12.54 13.95
N LEU A 362 -4.00 -13.17 13.08
CA LEU A 362 -5.42 -13.44 13.34
C LEU A 362 -5.62 -14.46 14.45
N GLN A 363 -4.75 -15.47 14.53
CA GLN A 363 -4.78 -16.50 15.57
C GLN A 363 -4.36 -15.98 16.96
N SER A 364 -3.64 -14.86 17.04
CA SER A 364 -3.32 -14.22 18.32
C SER A 364 -4.48 -13.40 18.89
N SER A 365 -5.53 -13.14 18.10
CA SER A 365 -6.78 -12.55 18.59
C SER A 365 -7.64 -13.60 19.29
N SER A 366 -8.27 -13.22 20.40
CA SER A 366 -9.25 -14.06 21.10
C SER A 366 -10.58 -14.22 20.35
N ASP A 367 -10.80 -13.40 19.31
CA ASP A 367 -12.00 -13.41 18.47
C ASP A 367 -11.63 -13.01 17.02
N GLY A 368 -10.64 -13.71 16.43
CA GLY A 368 -10.14 -13.43 15.08
C GLY A 368 -11.16 -13.73 13.97
N ARG A 369 -11.31 -12.79 13.03
CA ARG A 369 -12.35 -12.83 11.98
C ARG A 369 -11.78 -12.60 10.60
N ILE A 370 -12.26 -13.36 9.62
CA ILE A 370 -12.00 -13.15 8.20
C ILE A 370 -13.34 -13.02 7.48
N VAL A 371 -13.51 -11.91 6.76
CA VAL A 371 -14.67 -11.66 5.92
C VAL A 371 -14.21 -11.56 4.47
N ASN A 372 -14.55 -12.57 3.69
CA ASN A 372 -14.25 -12.60 2.26
C ASN A 372 -15.43 -12.01 1.49
N VAL A 373 -15.22 -10.84 0.85
CA VAL A 373 -16.26 -10.20 0.04
C VAL A 373 -16.41 -11.00 -1.27
N SER A 374 -17.46 -11.81 -1.28
CA SER A 374 -17.84 -12.69 -2.38
C SER A 374 -18.95 -12.03 -3.23
N SER A 375 -19.73 -12.82 -3.96
CA SER A 375 -20.82 -12.35 -4.79
C SER A 375 -21.93 -13.39 -4.87
N GLY A 376 -23.17 -12.94 -5.14
CA GLY A 376 -24.22 -13.83 -5.62
C GLY A 376 -23.81 -14.60 -6.88
N PHE A 377 -22.91 -14.05 -7.70
CA PHE A 377 -22.32 -14.75 -8.85
C PHE A 377 -21.35 -15.88 -8.48
N GLY A 378 -20.93 -16.00 -7.22
CA GLY A 378 -20.13 -17.12 -6.73
C GLY A 378 -20.97 -18.33 -6.30
N LEU A 379 -22.29 -18.30 -6.49
CA LEU A 379 -23.18 -19.40 -6.11
C LEU A 379 -23.16 -20.53 -7.14
N LEU A 380 -23.27 -21.77 -6.67
CA LEU A 380 -23.11 -22.96 -7.50
C LEU A 380 -24.20 -23.12 -8.56
N ARG A 381 -25.37 -22.48 -8.41
CA ARG A 381 -26.41 -22.40 -9.46
C ARG A 381 -25.91 -21.87 -10.82
N TYR A 382 -24.79 -21.15 -10.88
CA TYR A 382 -24.23 -20.62 -12.13
C TYR A 382 -23.34 -21.61 -12.89
N PHE A 383 -22.92 -22.70 -12.24
CA PHE A 383 -22.22 -23.79 -12.89
C PHE A 383 -23.23 -24.67 -13.62
N ARG A 384 -22.84 -25.24 -14.77
CA ARG A 384 -23.74 -26.09 -15.57
C ARG A 384 -23.43 -27.58 -15.39
N SER A 385 -22.18 -27.94 -15.06
CA SER A 385 -21.82 -29.31 -14.66
C SER A 385 -22.25 -29.59 -13.22
N GLU A 386 -22.95 -30.69 -13.00
CA GLU A 386 -23.34 -31.15 -11.66
C GLU A 386 -22.13 -31.70 -10.90
N GLU A 387 -21.15 -32.28 -11.61
CA GLU A 387 -19.90 -32.78 -11.04
C GLU A 387 -19.09 -31.62 -10.42
N LEU A 388 -18.92 -30.52 -11.15
CA LEU A 388 -18.24 -29.32 -10.63
C LEU A 388 -18.98 -28.72 -9.44
N LYS A 389 -20.32 -28.72 -9.45
CA LYS A 389 -21.12 -28.26 -8.30
C LYS A 389 -20.88 -29.14 -7.09
N GLN A 390 -20.92 -30.46 -7.24
CA GLN A 390 -20.71 -31.40 -6.15
C GLN A 390 -19.32 -31.23 -5.56
N GLU A 391 -18.29 -31.16 -6.42
CA GLU A 391 -16.89 -31.01 -5.99
C GLU A 391 -16.65 -29.69 -5.24
N LEU A 392 -17.13 -28.56 -5.77
CA LEU A 392 -17.02 -27.26 -5.09
C LEU A 392 -17.89 -27.15 -3.83
N ASN A 393 -18.94 -27.97 -3.70
CA ASN A 393 -19.80 -27.99 -2.53
C ASN A 393 -19.30 -28.93 -1.41
N ASP A 394 -18.41 -29.85 -1.74
CA ASP A 394 -17.85 -30.83 -0.79
C ASP A 394 -16.74 -30.22 0.07
N ALA A 395 -17.11 -29.30 0.95
CA ALA A 395 -16.13 -28.70 1.87
C ALA A 395 -15.54 -29.69 2.88
N ASP A 396 -16.05 -30.92 2.95
CA ASP A 396 -15.47 -31.94 3.81
C ASP A 396 -14.21 -32.56 3.21
N ASN A 397 -14.18 -32.73 1.89
CA ASN A 397 -13.08 -33.39 1.19
C ASN A 397 -12.28 -32.47 0.25
N LEU A 398 -12.82 -31.31 -0.15
CA LEU A 398 -12.13 -30.38 -1.03
C LEU A 398 -10.90 -29.80 -0.33
N THR A 399 -9.74 -29.89 -0.99
CA THR A 399 -8.48 -29.29 -0.52
C THR A 399 -8.14 -28.02 -1.31
N GLU A 400 -7.21 -27.22 -0.80
CA GLU A 400 -6.75 -26.02 -1.48
C GLU A 400 -5.99 -26.35 -2.77
N GLU A 401 -5.18 -27.41 -2.76
CA GLU A 401 -4.45 -27.89 -3.93
C GLU A 401 -5.42 -28.32 -5.02
N ARG A 402 -6.48 -29.06 -4.63
CA ARG A 402 -7.49 -29.49 -5.58
C ARG A 402 -8.30 -28.32 -6.14
N LEU A 403 -8.60 -27.33 -5.29
CA LEU A 403 -9.24 -26.10 -5.74
C LEU A 403 -8.35 -25.33 -6.74
N ASP A 404 -7.05 -25.23 -6.47
CA ASP A 404 -6.09 -24.59 -7.38
C ASP A 404 -6.00 -25.33 -8.73
N GLU A 405 -5.99 -26.68 -8.73
CA GLU A 405 -6.04 -27.50 -9.95
C GLU A 405 -7.31 -27.28 -10.77
N LEU A 406 -8.46 -27.10 -10.12
CA LEU A 406 -9.73 -26.78 -10.79
C LEU A 406 -9.66 -25.42 -11.48
N LEU A 407 -9.00 -24.43 -10.87
CA LEU A 407 -8.84 -23.10 -11.47
C LEU A 407 -7.86 -23.11 -12.64
N ASP A 408 -6.79 -23.90 -12.55
CA ASP A 408 -5.89 -24.15 -13.69
C ASP A 408 -6.63 -24.84 -14.84
N THR A 409 -7.52 -25.79 -14.52
CA THR A 409 -8.37 -26.46 -15.51
C THR A 409 -9.34 -25.48 -16.16
N PHE A 410 -9.99 -24.63 -15.37
CA PHE A 410 -10.86 -23.58 -15.89
C PHE A 410 -10.11 -22.65 -16.87
N LEU A 411 -8.88 -22.21 -16.54
CA LEU A 411 -8.11 -21.37 -17.44
C LEU A 411 -7.75 -22.07 -18.75
N LYS A 412 -7.37 -23.36 -18.70
CA LYS A 412 -7.11 -24.17 -19.90
C LYS A 412 -8.36 -24.31 -20.76
N ASP A 413 -9.50 -24.59 -20.14
CA ASP A 413 -10.78 -24.69 -20.85
C ASP A 413 -11.24 -23.33 -21.40
N PHE A 414 -10.93 -22.23 -20.71
CA PHE A 414 -11.19 -20.87 -21.20
C PHE A 414 -10.37 -20.59 -22.46
N GLU A 415 -9.06 -20.85 -22.43
CA GLU A 415 -8.16 -20.66 -23.58
C GLU A 415 -8.59 -21.51 -24.78
N ALA A 416 -9.05 -22.74 -24.53
CA ALA A 416 -9.53 -23.65 -25.56
C ALA A 416 -10.95 -23.33 -26.08
N GLY A 417 -11.64 -22.33 -25.52
CA GLY A 417 -13.04 -22.02 -25.87
C GLY A 417 -14.04 -23.12 -25.49
N ALA A 418 -13.71 -23.92 -24.47
CA ALA A 418 -14.44 -25.13 -24.09
C ALA A 418 -15.35 -24.95 -22.86
N LEU A 419 -15.56 -23.72 -22.38
CA LEU A 419 -16.32 -23.45 -21.14
C LEU A 419 -17.71 -24.10 -21.13
N ASP A 420 -18.48 -23.90 -22.20
CA ASP A 420 -19.84 -24.45 -22.32
C ASP A 420 -19.83 -25.98 -22.35
N ALA A 421 -18.94 -26.58 -23.14
CA ALA A 421 -18.80 -28.02 -23.27
C ALA A 421 -18.37 -28.71 -21.96
N ARG A 422 -17.62 -27.99 -21.11
CA ARG A 422 -17.12 -28.46 -19.82
C ARG A 422 -18.03 -28.08 -18.64
N GLY A 423 -19.14 -27.40 -18.92
CA GLY A 423 -20.12 -27.03 -17.91
C GLY A 423 -19.67 -25.91 -16.97
N TRP A 424 -18.67 -25.12 -17.35
CA TRP A 424 -18.30 -23.88 -16.65
C TRP A 424 -19.41 -22.82 -16.82
N PRO A 425 -19.46 -21.79 -15.96
CA PRO A 425 -20.38 -20.68 -16.14
C PRO A 425 -20.12 -19.91 -17.45
N GLY A 426 -21.19 -19.46 -18.11
CA GLY A 426 -21.10 -18.45 -19.18
C GLY A 426 -21.04 -17.03 -18.62
N GLU A 427 -20.71 -16.04 -19.46
CA GLU A 427 -20.67 -14.57 -19.23
C GLU A 427 -20.19 -14.10 -17.85
N LEU A 428 -19.09 -13.35 -17.79
CA LEU A 428 -18.36 -13.08 -16.54
C LEU A 428 -17.91 -14.38 -15.87
N ALA A 429 -17.53 -15.37 -16.68
CA ALA A 429 -17.16 -16.71 -16.25
C ALA A 429 -16.02 -16.66 -15.23
N SER A 430 -14.98 -15.89 -15.51
CA SER A 430 -13.81 -15.75 -14.63
C SER A 430 -14.18 -15.19 -13.26
N TYR A 431 -15.03 -14.16 -13.20
CA TYR A 431 -15.50 -13.57 -11.96
C TYR A 431 -16.39 -14.54 -11.16
N LYS A 432 -17.31 -15.24 -11.83
CA LYS A 432 -18.16 -16.28 -11.21
C LYS A 432 -17.32 -17.39 -10.60
N VAL A 433 -16.37 -17.93 -11.37
CA VAL A 433 -15.46 -18.99 -10.92
C VAL A 433 -14.57 -18.50 -9.77
N ALA A 434 -13.99 -17.30 -9.85
CA ALA A 434 -13.17 -16.74 -8.77
C ALA A 434 -13.96 -16.62 -7.46
N LYS A 435 -15.20 -16.13 -7.51
CA LYS A 435 -16.03 -15.96 -6.31
C LYS A 435 -16.56 -17.28 -5.75
N ALA A 436 -16.81 -18.27 -6.61
CA ALA A 436 -17.09 -19.63 -6.16
C ALA A 436 -15.87 -20.28 -5.49
N ALA A 437 -14.67 -20.02 -6.00
CA ALA A 437 -13.43 -20.47 -5.36
C ALA A 437 -13.20 -19.79 -4.00
N VAL A 438 -13.45 -18.49 -3.88
CA VAL A 438 -13.42 -17.78 -2.59
C VAL A 438 -14.42 -18.38 -1.60
N ASN A 439 -15.61 -18.77 -2.07
CA ASN A 439 -16.61 -19.46 -1.26
C ASN A 439 -16.11 -20.81 -0.73
N ALA A 440 -15.56 -21.65 -1.62
CA ALA A 440 -14.99 -22.94 -1.28
C ALA A 440 -13.80 -22.81 -0.32
N TYR A 441 -12.84 -21.94 -0.64
CA TYR A 441 -11.67 -21.64 0.19
C TYR A 441 -12.05 -21.18 1.60
N SER A 442 -13.08 -20.34 1.73
CA SER A 442 -13.54 -19.89 3.05
C SER A 442 -14.05 -21.04 3.92
N ARG A 443 -14.71 -22.04 3.32
CA ARG A 443 -15.17 -23.25 4.03
C ARG A 443 -14.00 -24.14 4.43
N ILE A 444 -13.01 -24.31 3.54
CA ILE A 444 -11.77 -25.04 3.84
C ILE A 444 -11.04 -24.40 5.01
N MET A 445 -10.83 -23.07 4.97
CA MET A 445 -10.16 -22.33 6.03
C MET A 445 -10.94 -22.37 7.35
N ALA A 446 -12.27 -22.24 7.30
CA ALA A 446 -13.11 -22.36 8.50
C ALA A 446 -12.96 -23.71 9.19
N LYS A 447 -12.86 -24.81 8.42
CA LYS A 447 -12.63 -26.16 8.93
C LYS A 447 -11.21 -26.32 9.51
N ARG A 448 -10.19 -25.79 8.82
CA ARG A 448 -8.78 -25.85 9.28
C ARG A 448 -8.53 -25.00 10.52
N HIS A 449 -9.30 -23.94 10.73
CA HIS A 449 -9.12 -22.97 11.81
C HIS A 449 -10.42 -22.74 12.60
N PRO A 450 -10.88 -23.73 13.39
CA PRO A 450 -12.17 -23.65 14.11
C PRO A 450 -12.23 -22.53 15.17
N GLY A 451 -11.06 -22.03 15.61
CA GLY A 451 -10.94 -20.87 16.50
C GLY A 451 -11.27 -19.53 15.84
N LEU A 452 -11.28 -19.46 14.50
CA LEU A 452 -11.56 -18.23 13.75
C LEU A 452 -13.01 -18.20 13.26
N ARG A 453 -13.49 -17.00 12.91
CA ARG A 453 -14.78 -16.80 12.23
C ARG A 453 -14.53 -16.35 10.80
N ILE A 454 -14.60 -17.31 9.87
CA ILE A 454 -14.24 -17.13 8.47
C ILE A 454 -15.51 -17.26 7.64
N ASN A 455 -16.00 -16.17 7.07
CA ASN A 455 -17.28 -16.16 6.35
C ASN A 455 -17.18 -15.41 5.03
N CYS A 456 -18.05 -15.77 4.10
CA CYS A 456 -18.24 -15.04 2.84
C CYS A 456 -19.42 -14.07 2.95
N THR A 457 -19.34 -12.95 2.24
CA THR A 457 -20.47 -12.01 2.16
C THR A 457 -20.66 -11.47 0.75
N HIS A 458 -21.90 -11.51 0.25
CA HIS A 458 -22.32 -10.77 -0.92
C HIS A 458 -22.91 -9.42 -0.48
N PRO A 459 -22.31 -8.29 -0.88
CA PRO A 459 -22.74 -6.97 -0.43
C PRO A 459 -24.02 -6.45 -1.10
N GLY A 460 -24.56 -7.18 -2.09
CA GLY A 460 -25.60 -6.71 -3.00
C GLY A 460 -25.01 -6.17 -4.31
N TYR A 461 -25.86 -5.61 -5.17
CA TYR A 461 -25.44 -5.00 -6.44
C TYR A 461 -25.19 -3.51 -6.24
N VAL A 462 -23.92 -3.13 -6.07
CA VAL A 462 -23.51 -1.82 -5.51
C VAL A 462 -22.96 -0.88 -6.59
N LYS A 463 -23.37 0.39 -6.56
CA LYS A 463 -22.90 1.48 -7.44
C LYS A 463 -21.43 1.80 -7.18
N THR A 464 -20.55 1.17 -7.96
CA THR A 464 -19.10 1.36 -7.90
C THR A 464 -18.50 1.37 -9.31
N ASP A 465 -17.24 1.77 -9.43
CA ASP A 465 -16.46 1.68 -10.67
C ASP A 465 -16.49 0.27 -11.29
N MET A 466 -16.41 -0.79 -10.48
CA MET A 466 -16.47 -2.19 -10.96
C MET A 466 -17.76 -2.48 -11.73
N THR A 467 -18.86 -1.87 -11.29
CA THR A 467 -20.17 -1.98 -11.94
C THR A 467 -20.42 -0.87 -12.96
N ARG A 468 -19.45 0.00 -13.23
CA ARG A 468 -19.67 1.25 -14.00
C ARG A 468 -20.87 2.06 -13.46
N ASN A 469 -21.02 2.09 -12.14
CA ASN A 469 -22.14 2.72 -11.43
C ASN A 469 -23.55 2.17 -11.78
N SER A 470 -23.64 0.99 -12.39
CA SER A 470 -24.91 0.35 -12.73
C SER A 470 -25.60 -0.32 -11.54
N GLY A 471 -24.97 -0.41 -10.36
CA GLY A 471 -25.59 -0.99 -9.17
C GLY A 471 -26.89 -0.32 -8.71
N LEU A 472 -27.61 -1.00 -7.83
CA LEU A 472 -28.84 -0.51 -7.19
C LEU A 472 -28.55 0.14 -5.83
N LEU A 473 -27.64 -0.45 -5.06
CA LEU A 473 -27.27 0.02 -3.72
C LEU A 473 -26.16 1.06 -3.78
N THR A 474 -26.10 1.94 -2.78
CA THR A 474 -24.94 2.82 -2.56
C THR A 474 -23.75 2.03 -1.98
N PRO A 475 -22.51 2.52 -2.13
CA PRO A 475 -21.35 1.96 -1.44
C PRO A 475 -21.56 1.77 0.07
N GLU A 476 -22.24 2.72 0.72
CA GLU A 476 -22.56 2.68 2.15
C GLU A 476 -23.47 1.50 2.50
N GLU A 477 -24.58 1.33 1.77
CA GLU A 477 -25.52 0.22 1.96
C GLU A 477 -24.82 -1.14 1.73
N GLY A 478 -23.98 -1.22 0.70
CA GLY A 478 -23.18 -2.40 0.41
C GLY A 478 -22.18 -2.73 1.53
N ALA A 479 -21.49 -1.73 2.06
CA ALA A 479 -20.56 -1.88 3.17
C ALA A 479 -21.26 -2.30 4.46
N THR A 480 -22.47 -1.82 4.73
CA THR A 480 -23.25 -2.25 5.91
C THR A 480 -23.47 -3.76 5.94
N HIS A 481 -23.65 -4.40 4.78
CA HIS A 481 -23.76 -5.85 4.70
C HIS A 481 -22.45 -6.58 5.03
N VAL A 482 -21.30 -6.01 4.67
CA VAL A 482 -19.98 -6.56 4.99
C VAL A 482 -19.68 -6.38 6.49
N VAL A 483 -19.93 -5.18 7.02
CA VAL A 483 -19.68 -4.82 8.42
C VAL A 483 -20.55 -5.64 9.37
N LYS A 484 -21.81 -5.92 9.02
CA LYS A 484 -22.66 -6.84 9.78
C LYS A 484 -22.02 -8.21 10.00
N VAL A 485 -21.32 -8.74 8.99
CA VAL A 485 -20.63 -10.03 9.08
C VAL A 485 -19.33 -9.89 9.89
N ALA A 486 -18.57 -8.81 9.68
CA ALA A 486 -17.34 -8.52 10.43
C ALA A 486 -17.59 -8.34 11.93
N LEU A 487 -18.77 -7.87 12.32
CA LEU A 487 -19.15 -7.56 13.71
C LEU A 487 -20.15 -8.56 14.30
N LEU A 488 -20.32 -9.75 13.71
CA LEU A 488 -21.15 -10.80 14.32
C LEU A 488 -20.71 -11.06 15.77
N PRO A 489 -21.59 -11.52 16.67
CA PRO A 489 -21.20 -11.84 18.05
C PRO A 489 -20.10 -12.92 18.12
N ALA A 490 -19.38 -12.96 19.25
CA ALA A 490 -18.45 -14.06 19.55
C ALA A 490 -19.22 -15.40 19.57
N GLY A 491 -18.60 -16.47 19.08
CA GLY A 491 -19.28 -17.76 18.94
C GLY A 491 -20.24 -17.86 17.74
N GLY A 492 -20.34 -16.81 16.91
CA GLY A 492 -21.15 -16.81 15.68
C GLY A 492 -20.68 -17.83 14.63
N PRO A 493 -21.36 -17.91 13.48
CA PRO A 493 -21.09 -18.89 12.44
C PRO A 493 -19.70 -18.73 11.82
N THR A 494 -19.18 -19.83 11.28
CA THR A 494 -17.94 -19.91 10.51
C THR A 494 -18.15 -20.86 9.33
N GLY A 495 -17.51 -20.60 8.20
CA GLY A 495 -17.73 -21.33 6.95
C GLY A 495 -19.07 -21.02 6.28
N ALA A 496 -19.73 -19.91 6.64
CA ALA A 496 -21.05 -19.54 6.13
C ALA A 496 -20.98 -18.48 5.02
N PHE A 497 -22.04 -18.42 4.20
CA PHE A 497 -22.26 -17.39 3.21
C PHE A 497 -23.37 -16.45 3.66
N PHE A 498 -23.15 -15.15 3.50
CA PHE A 498 -24.13 -14.12 3.83
C PHE A 498 -24.55 -13.37 2.56
N ALA A 499 -25.84 -13.39 2.23
CA ALA A 499 -26.42 -12.54 1.19
C ALA A 499 -26.99 -11.27 1.84
N MET A 500 -26.37 -10.12 1.56
CA MET A 500 -26.81 -8.81 2.08
C MET A 500 -26.95 -8.81 3.62
N GLY A 501 -25.98 -9.40 4.31
CA GLY A 501 -25.93 -9.47 5.78
C GLY A 501 -26.84 -10.52 6.42
N LYS A 502 -27.48 -11.40 5.64
CA LYS A 502 -28.25 -12.55 6.15
C LYS A 502 -27.63 -13.85 5.69
N GLU A 503 -27.52 -14.83 6.59
CA GLU A 503 -27.00 -16.16 6.24
C GLU A 503 -27.84 -16.79 5.13
N ALA A 504 -27.18 -17.41 4.15
CA ALA A 504 -27.78 -17.96 2.95
C ALA A 504 -26.99 -19.18 2.45
N SER A 505 -27.61 -19.95 1.56
CA SER A 505 -26.98 -21.11 0.92
C SER A 505 -25.90 -20.72 -0.08
N PHE A 506 -24.86 -21.55 -0.22
CA PHE A 506 -23.86 -21.48 -1.28
C PHE A 506 -24.39 -21.95 -2.66
N VAL A 507 -25.59 -22.54 -2.68
CA VAL A 507 -26.20 -23.16 -3.87
C VAL A 507 -27.21 -22.21 -4.54
#